data_AF-A0A0Q8M753-F1
#
_entry.id   AF-A0A0Q8M753-F1
#
_cell.length_a   1.000
_cell.length_b   1.000
_cell.length_c   1.000
_cell.angle_alpha   90.00
_cell.angle_beta   90.00
_cell.angle_gamma   90.00
#
_symmetry.space_group_name_H-M   'P 1'
#
loop_
_entity.id
_entity.type
_entity.pdbx_description
1 polymer ?
#
loop_
_entity_poly.entity_id
_entity_poly.type
_entity_poly.pdbx_seq_one_letter_code
_entity_poly.pdbx_strand_id
1 'polypeptide(L)'
;MSFRRAFEAEHARRDAARHAREEAERKQQEEDLARAEMLHAALADDVGFLKEKGLTLELRRYTVSLHHDDYLIDAYFEAGTINVRAGDKRTASTPTAAPRKAKTVNTNEEALDLMAQYLADETN
;
A
#
# COMPACT_ATOMS: atom_id res chain seq x y z
N MET A 1 35.76 -30.10 19.48
CA MET A 1 34.39 -29.59 19.73
C MET A 1 33.49 -30.79 20.02
N SER A 2 32.49 -30.66 20.91
CA SER A 2 31.49 -31.72 21.13
C SER A 2 30.23 -31.45 20.33
N PHE A 3 29.48 -32.50 19.98
CA PHE A 3 28.20 -32.38 19.26
C PHE A 3 27.20 -31.47 20.00
N ARG A 4 27.15 -31.54 21.33
CA ARG A 4 26.34 -30.65 22.17
C ARG A 4 26.67 -29.17 21.95
N ARG A 5 27.95 -28.80 21.93
CA ARG A 5 28.40 -27.42 21.66
C ARG A 5 28.05 -26.97 20.24
N ALA A 6 28.13 -27.86 19.25
CA ALA A 6 27.73 -27.54 17.88
C ALA A 6 26.21 -27.32 17.76
N PHE A 7 25.41 -28.15 18.43
CA PHE A 7 23.95 -28.01 18.48
C PHE A 7 23.52 -26.71 19.17
N GLU A 8 24.07 -26.39 20.35
CA GLU A 8 23.76 -25.17 21.08
C GLU A 8 24.11 -23.91 20.27
N ALA A 9 25.26 -23.92 19.57
CA ALA A 9 25.67 -22.82 18.70
C ALA A 9 24.74 -22.63 17.50
N GLU A 10 24.29 -23.71 16.87
CA GLU A 10 23.33 -23.65 15.75
C GLU A 10 21.94 -23.20 16.21
N HIS A 11 21.47 -23.70 17.37
CA HIS A 11 20.20 -23.29 17.96
C HIS A 11 20.20 -21.78 18.24
N ALA A 12 21.24 -21.26 18.90
CA ALA A 12 21.39 -19.84 19.18
C ALA A 12 21.43 -18.99 17.89
N ARG A 13 22.08 -19.46 16.83
CA ARG A 13 22.08 -18.78 15.52
C ARG A 13 20.69 -18.69 14.91
N ARG A 14 19.90 -19.76 14.97
CA ARG A 14 18.54 -19.78 14.43
C ARG A 14 17.58 -18.90 15.22
N ASP A 15 17.71 -18.88 16.54
CA ASP A 15 16.90 -18.00 17.37
C ASP A 15 17.25 -16.53 17.12
N ALA A 16 18.54 -16.19 17.06
CA ALA A 16 18.99 -14.85 16.68
C ALA A 16 18.50 -14.45 15.27
N ALA A 17 18.58 -15.36 14.29
CA ALA A 17 18.08 -15.11 12.94
C ALA A 17 16.56 -14.92 12.89
N ARG A 18 15.80 -15.62 13.74
CA ARG A 18 14.35 -15.46 13.85
C ARG A 18 13.99 -14.08 14.39
N HIS A 19 14.59 -13.69 15.50
CA HIS A 19 14.36 -12.36 16.08
C HIS A 19 14.77 -11.23 15.12
N ALA A 20 15.88 -11.38 14.40
CA ALA A 20 16.31 -10.41 13.40
C ALA A 20 15.29 -10.25 12.26
N ARG A 21 14.66 -11.36 11.81
CA ARG A 21 13.60 -11.32 10.79
C ARG A 21 12.34 -10.65 11.31
N GLU A 22 11.90 -11.01 12.52
CA GLU A 22 10.74 -10.40 13.17
C GLU A 22 10.91 -8.89 13.33
N GLU A 23 12.12 -8.43 13.71
CA GLU A 23 12.41 -7.01 13.83
C GLU A 23 12.44 -6.29 12.47
N ALA A 24 13.02 -6.93 11.45
CA ALA A 24 13.04 -6.38 10.09
C ALA A 24 11.62 -6.27 9.51
N GLU A 25 10.78 -7.28 9.68
CA GLU A 25 9.38 -7.26 9.26
C GLU A 25 8.58 -6.16 9.97
N ARG A 26 8.80 -5.98 11.28
CA ARG A 26 8.18 -4.88 12.03
C ARG A 26 8.59 -3.52 11.49
N LYS A 27 9.89 -3.30 11.28
CA LYS A 27 10.41 -2.05 10.71
C LYS A 27 9.82 -1.78 9.34
N GLN A 28 9.74 -2.79 8.47
CA GLN A 28 9.15 -2.64 7.15
C GLN A 28 7.67 -2.24 7.23
N GLN A 29 6.90 -2.86 8.14
CA GLN A 29 5.49 -2.51 8.33
C GLN A 29 5.31 -1.08 8.87
N GLU A 30 6.19 -0.63 9.76
CA GLU A 30 6.19 0.75 10.27
C GLU A 30 6.50 1.75 9.15
N GLU A 31 7.48 1.44 8.30
CA GLU A 31 7.84 2.25 7.13
C GLU A 31 6.72 2.30 6.09
N ASP A 32 6.11 1.15 5.76
CA ASP A 32 4.99 1.08 4.82
C ASP A 32 3.78 1.88 5.32
N LEU A 33 3.48 1.84 6.64
CA LEU A 33 2.44 2.68 7.24
C LEU A 33 2.77 4.16 7.13
N ALA A 34 3.98 4.56 7.53
CA ALA A 34 4.39 5.97 7.50
C ALA A 34 4.30 6.52 6.06
N ARG A 35 4.68 5.73 5.06
CA ARG A 35 4.55 6.12 3.66
C ARG A 35 3.10 6.21 3.19
N ALA A 36 2.22 5.31 3.63
CA ALA A 36 0.80 5.39 3.34
C ALA A 36 0.18 6.66 3.94
N GLU A 37 0.53 6.99 5.18
CA GLU A 37 0.10 8.23 5.86
C GLU A 37 0.58 9.48 5.11
N MET A 38 1.83 9.49 4.63
CA MET A 38 2.37 10.58 3.82
C MET A 38 1.60 10.77 2.50
N LEU A 39 1.30 9.68 1.78
CA LEU A 39 0.53 9.76 0.54
C LEU A 39 -0.90 10.24 0.81
N HIS A 40 -1.54 9.73 1.87
CA HIS A 40 -2.85 10.19 2.29
C HIS A 40 -2.85 11.69 2.61
N ALA A 41 -1.86 12.17 3.37
CA ALA A 41 -1.73 13.59 3.70
C ALA A 41 -1.57 14.46 2.44
N ALA A 42 -0.76 14.03 1.48
CA ALA A 42 -0.59 14.73 0.21
C ALA A 42 -1.89 14.82 -0.60
N LEU A 43 -2.68 13.74 -0.66
CA LEU A 43 -3.98 13.75 -1.34
C LEU A 43 -5.03 14.56 -0.58
N ALA A 44 -4.96 14.59 0.76
CA ALA A 44 -5.89 15.31 1.61
C ALA A 44 -5.68 16.84 1.60
N ASP A 45 -4.52 17.32 1.13
CA ASP A 45 -4.20 18.75 1.10
C ASP A 45 -5.16 19.55 0.20
N ASP A 46 -5.71 18.93 -0.85
CA ASP A 46 -6.70 19.53 -1.75
C ASP A 46 -8.09 18.91 -1.61
N VAL A 47 -8.74 19.16 -0.47
CA VAL A 47 -10.13 18.74 -0.22
C VAL A 47 -11.11 19.35 -1.24
N GLY A 48 -10.79 20.51 -1.82
CA GLY A 48 -11.62 21.18 -2.81
C GLY A 48 -11.72 20.35 -4.09
N PHE A 49 -10.58 19.91 -4.61
CA PHE A 49 -10.50 19.02 -5.76
C PHE A 49 -11.20 17.67 -5.51
N LEU A 50 -10.98 17.06 -4.35
CA LEU A 50 -11.66 15.79 -4.00
C LEU A 50 -13.19 15.94 -4.06
N LYS A 51 -13.73 17.04 -3.52
CA LYS A 51 -15.17 17.33 -3.57
C LYS A 51 -15.65 17.60 -5.00
N GLU A 52 -14.90 18.38 -5.78
CA GLU A 52 -15.23 18.66 -7.18
C GLU A 52 -15.35 17.37 -8.01
N LYS A 53 -14.47 16.41 -7.76
CA LYS A 53 -14.45 15.11 -8.45
C LYS A 53 -15.34 14.05 -7.81
N GLY A 54 -16.10 14.36 -6.76
CA GLY A 54 -16.95 13.38 -6.07
C GLY A 54 -16.16 12.24 -5.41
N LEU A 55 -14.92 12.50 -5.02
CA LEU A 55 -14.01 11.53 -4.43
C LEU A 55 -14.06 11.57 -2.90
N THR A 56 -14.09 10.39 -2.29
CA THR A 56 -13.83 10.20 -0.86
C THR A 56 -12.47 9.56 -0.68
N LEU A 57 -11.59 10.22 0.06
CA LEU A 57 -10.29 9.69 0.43
C LEU A 57 -10.40 8.87 1.72
N GLU A 58 -9.84 7.67 1.73
CA GLU A 58 -9.79 6.78 2.89
C GLU A 58 -8.38 6.19 3.06
N LEU A 59 -7.92 6.08 4.31
CA LEU A 59 -6.72 5.32 4.67
C LEU A 59 -7.12 4.11 5.52
N ARG A 60 -6.81 2.90 5.03
CA ARG A 60 -7.00 1.62 5.73
C ARG A 60 -5.66 0.93 5.93
N ARG A 61 -5.06 1.12 7.10
CA ARG A 61 -3.76 0.54 7.51
C ARG A 61 -2.64 0.84 6.50
N TYR A 62 -2.45 0.01 5.48
CA TYR A 62 -1.43 0.18 4.43
C TYR A 62 -2.03 0.52 3.06
N THR A 63 -3.32 0.88 2.99
CA THR A 63 -4.00 1.18 1.73
C THR A 63 -4.57 2.58 1.76
N VAL A 64 -4.21 3.40 0.77
CA VAL A 64 -4.84 4.69 0.50
C VAL A 64 -5.81 4.53 -0.67
N SER A 65 -7.07 4.91 -0.48
CA SER A 65 -8.16 4.67 -1.43
C SER A 65 -8.86 5.96 -1.80
N LEU A 66 -9.04 6.19 -3.10
CA LEU A 66 -9.95 7.19 -3.67
C LEU A 66 -11.21 6.48 -4.14
N HIS A 67 -12.29 6.69 -3.40
CA HIS A 67 -13.60 6.14 -3.74
C HIS A 67 -14.40 7.16 -4.55
N HIS A 68 -14.85 6.74 -5.73
CA HIS A 68 -15.94 7.36 -6.47
C HIS A 68 -17.14 6.40 -6.48
N ASP A 69 -18.32 6.86 -6.91
CA ASP A 69 -19.48 5.99 -7.09
C ASP A 69 -19.25 4.96 -8.19
N ASP A 70 -18.60 5.39 -9.28
CA ASP A 70 -18.33 4.58 -10.46
C ASP A 70 -17.02 3.78 -10.43
N TYR A 71 -16.04 4.17 -9.62
CA TYR A 71 -14.71 3.56 -9.65
C TYR A 71 -14.00 3.65 -8.29
N LEU A 72 -12.89 2.92 -8.18
CA LEU A 72 -12.00 2.92 -7.02
C LEU A 72 -10.56 2.97 -7.50
N ILE A 73 -9.75 3.83 -6.90
CA ILE A 73 -8.29 3.83 -7.08
C ILE A 73 -7.65 3.57 -5.73
N ASP A 74 -6.88 2.49 -5.61
CA ASP A 74 -6.15 2.15 -4.38
C ASP A 74 -4.65 2.24 -4.61
N ALA A 75 -3.91 2.63 -3.57
CA ALA A 75 -2.48 2.46 -3.43
C ALA A 75 -2.21 1.60 -2.18
N TYR A 76 -1.78 0.36 -2.39
CA TYR A 76 -1.47 -0.59 -1.32
C TYR A 76 0.05 -0.68 -1.11
N PHE A 77 0.49 -0.48 0.13
CA PHE A 77 1.88 -0.50 0.54
C PHE A 77 2.23 -1.87 1.12
N GLU A 78 3.24 -2.49 0.55
CA GLU A 78 3.73 -3.80 1.02
C GLU A 78 5.19 -4.00 0.64
N ALA A 79 5.99 -4.37 1.64
CA ALA A 79 7.38 -4.75 1.49
C ALA A 79 8.21 -3.67 0.76
N GLY A 80 7.95 -2.40 1.08
CA GLY A 80 8.66 -1.25 0.52
C GLY A 80 8.21 -0.85 -0.88
N THR A 81 7.20 -1.53 -1.44
CA THR A 81 6.62 -1.20 -2.75
C THR A 81 5.20 -0.69 -2.60
N ILE A 82 4.71 0.00 -3.63
CA ILE A 82 3.33 0.49 -3.70
C ILE A 82 2.68 -0.12 -4.93
N ASN A 83 1.62 -0.89 -4.74
CA ASN A 83 0.78 -1.38 -5.81
C ASN A 83 -0.42 -0.44 -5.99
N VAL A 84 -0.40 0.36 -7.05
CA VAL A 84 -1.51 1.24 -7.41
C VAL A 84 -2.42 0.51 -8.38
N ARG A 85 -3.72 0.46 -8.08
CA ARG A 85 -4.73 -0.24 -8.87
C ARG A 85 -5.98 0.61 -9.07
N ALA A 86 -6.64 0.43 -10.20
CA ALA A 86 -7.94 1.03 -10.49
C ALA A 86 -8.98 -0.07 -10.79
N GLY A 87 -10.14 0.01 -10.15
CA GLY A 87 -11.27 -0.90 -10.32
C GLY A 87 -12.54 -0.17 -10.73
N ASP A 88 -13.36 -0.84 -11.55
CA ASP A 88 -14.67 -0.34 -12.00
C ASP A 88 -15.80 -0.80 -11.08
N LYS A 89 -16.57 0.14 -10.55
CA LYS A 89 -17.77 -0.16 -9.76
C LYS A 89 -19.06 -0.15 -10.58
N ARG A 90 -19.07 0.42 -11.79
CA ARG A 90 -20.30 0.52 -12.63
C ARG A 90 -20.93 -0.82 -12.94
N THR A 91 -20.10 -1.87 -13.00
CA THR A 91 -20.54 -3.26 -13.27
C THR A 91 -20.32 -4.21 -12.09
N ALA A 92 -19.81 -3.70 -10.97
CA ALA A 92 -19.50 -4.53 -9.80
C ALA A 92 -20.77 -4.79 -8.98
N SER A 93 -21.07 -6.07 -8.74
CA SER A 93 -22.16 -6.50 -7.84
C SER A 93 -21.78 -6.47 -6.36
N THR A 94 -20.53 -6.12 -6.04
CA THR A 94 -19.99 -6.04 -4.67
C THR A 94 -19.25 -4.72 -4.45
N PRO A 95 -19.10 -4.25 -3.20
CA PRO A 95 -18.41 -2.98 -2.88
C PRO A 95 -16.93 -2.94 -3.30
N THR A 96 -16.36 -4.09 -3.63
CA THR A 96 -14.99 -4.28 -4.11
C THR A 96 -15.01 -4.53 -5.62
N ALA A 97 -14.51 -3.58 -6.40
CA ALA A 97 -14.33 -3.74 -7.83
C ALA A 97 -13.10 -4.59 -8.13
N ALA A 98 -13.19 -5.51 -9.10
CA ALA A 98 -12.00 -6.19 -9.61
C ALA A 98 -11.08 -5.16 -10.32
N PRO A 99 -9.75 -5.19 -10.05
CA PRO A 99 -8.84 -4.21 -10.64
C PRO A 99 -8.71 -4.43 -12.16
N ARG A 100 -8.96 -3.38 -12.95
CA ARG A 100 -8.76 -3.35 -14.40
C ARG A 100 -7.32 -2.99 -14.78
N LYS A 101 -6.71 -2.13 -13.97
CA LYS A 101 -5.33 -1.67 -14.14
C LYS A 101 -4.61 -1.81 -12.80
N ALA A 102 -3.36 -2.25 -12.82
CA ALA A 102 -2.49 -2.29 -11.67
C ALA A 102 -1.04 -2.07 -12.10
N LYS A 103 -0.28 -1.32 -11.32
CA LYS A 103 1.15 -1.12 -11.53
C LYS A 103 1.85 -0.88 -10.20
N THR A 104 2.99 -1.52 -10.05
CA THR A 104 3.84 -1.38 -8.87
C THR A 104 4.87 -0.28 -9.08
N VAL A 105 5.04 0.57 -8.08
CA VAL A 105 5.96 1.70 -8.02
C VAL A 105 6.71 1.70 -6.68
N ASN A 106 7.81 2.43 -6.59
CA ASN A 106 8.68 2.38 -5.41
C ASN A 106 8.64 3.66 -4.57
N THR A 107 8.07 4.76 -5.09
CA THR A 107 8.01 6.04 -4.38
C THR A 107 6.58 6.59 -4.28
N ASN A 108 6.35 7.45 -3.28
CA ASN A 108 5.04 8.09 -3.12
C ASN A 108 4.73 9.06 -4.27
N GLU A 109 5.75 9.71 -4.84
CA GLU A 109 5.61 10.60 -6.00
C GLU A 109 5.13 9.82 -7.23
N GLU A 110 5.77 8.67 -7.53
CA GLU A 110 5.34 7.80 -8.62
C GLU A 110 3.92 7.26 -8.40
N ALA A 111 3.55 6.97 -7.14
CA ALA A 111 2.20 6.53 -6.81
C ALA A 111 1.18 7.65 -7.02
N LEU A 112 1.50 8.88 -6.61
CA LEU A 112 0.65 10.05 -6.80
C LEU A 112 0.42 10.31 -8.29
N ASP A 113 1.48 10.32 -9.10
CA ASP A 113 1.40 10.50 -10.55
C ASP A 113 0.52 9.43 -11.21
N LEU A 114 0.69 8.18 -10.79
CA LEU A 114 -0.07 7.05 -11.33
C LEU A 114 -1.55 7.09 -10.92
N MET A 115 -1.85 7.48 -9.67
CA MET A 115 -3.23 7.69 -9.22
C MET A 115 -3.89 8.83 -9.99
N ALA A 116 -3.17 9.93 -10.24
CA ALA A 116 -3.66 11.03 -11.05
C ALA A 116 -3.91 10.61 -12.51
N GLN A 117 -3.02 9.79 -13.09
CA GLN A 117 -3.22 9.22 -14.43
C GLN A 117 -4.49 8.36 -14.48
N TYR A 118 -4.68 7.47 -13.50
CA TYR A 118 -5.87 6.62 -13.44
C TYR A 118 -7.13 7.47 -13.26
N LEU A 119 -7.10 8.50 -12.41
CA LEU A 119 -8.23 9.41 -12.26
C LEU A 119 -8.57 10.10 -13.58
N ALA A 120 -7.57 10.63 -14.30
CA ALA A 120 -7.77 11.28 -15.59
C ALA A 120 -8.41 10.31 -16.61
N ASP A 121 -7.95 9.06 -16.66
CA ASP A 121 -8.50 8.02 -17.54
C ASP A 121 -9.97 7.70 -17.23
N GLU A 122 -10.43 7.81 -15.98
CA GLU A 122 -11.82 7.54 -15.60
C GLU A 122 -12.76 8.74 -15.80
N THR A 123 -12.20 9.96 -15.84
CA THR A 123 -12.96 11.22 -15.97
C THR A 123 -13.12 11.72 -17.41
N ASN A 124 -12.44 11.11 -18.37
CA ASN A 124 -12.60 11.37 -19.81
C ASN A 124 -13.74 10.53 -20.42
#